data_AF-A0A969NLS2-F1
#
_entry.id   AF-A0A969NLS2-F1
#
_cell.length_a   1.000
_cell.length_b   1.000
_cell.length_c   1.000
_cell.angle_alpha   90.00
_cell.angle_beta   90.00
_cell.angle_gamma   90.00
#
_symmetry.space_group_name_H-M   'P 1'
#
loop_
_entity.id
_entity.type
_entity.pdbx_description
1 polymer ?
#
loop_
_entity_poly.entity_id
_entity_poly.type
_entity_poly.pdbx_seq_one_letter_code
_entity_poly.pdbx_strand_id
1 'polypeptide(L)'
;MSLNVPLLEQTFNSIEPNAYQFASSFYETLFTDCPEARSLFVNTDMEKQKDKLIMSLVYVVTNLRYPDKLTGTLKELGAKHFTYGTIREHYPIVGSSLLKTLESFLGEQWTSEVRQAWTDAYDAISNLMLEGAQEYQSSLESSLPSQPIIQASVQSETPKSGSLKQILALGLGGILAIGLLVYAYQINQKPNSSPGNPNSSSF
;
A
#
# COMPACT_ATOMS: atom_id res chain seq x y z
N MET A 1 -8.86 12.31 17.91
CA MET A 1 -7.89 13.19 18.62
C MET A 1 -7.21 14.06 17.59
N SER A 2 -6.86 15.30 17.92
CA SER A 2 -6.03 16.15 17.05
C SER A 2 -4.57 15.71 17.12
N LEU A 3 -3.88 15.63 15.98
CA LEU A 3 -2.45 15.27 15.93
C LEU A 3 -1.58 16.29 16.68
N ASN A 4 -0.52 15.82 17.35
CA ASN A 4 0.50 16.68 17.95
C ASN A 4 1.51 17.15 16.89
N VAL A 5 1.05 18.06 16.03
CA VAL A 5 1.82 18.53 14.87
C VAL A 5 3.19 19.12 15.24
N PRO A 6 3.34 19.98 16.26
CA PRO A 6 4.66 20.50 16.63
C PRO A 6 5.66 19.41 17.02
N LEU A 7 5.22 18.36 17.73
CA LEU A 7 6.09 17.26 18.13
C LEU A 7 6.52 16.40 16.94
N LEU A 8 5.61 16.15 16.00
CA LEU A 8 5.91 15.44 14.75
C LEU A 8 6.92 16.21 13.91
N GLU A 9 6.72 17.52 13.72
CA GLU A 9 7.65 18.40 12.98
C GLU A 9 9.03 18.41 13.65
N GLN A 10 9.10 18.62 14.97
CA GLN A 10 10.35 18.68 15.73
C GLN A 10 11.15 17.38 15.63
N THR A 11 10.50 16.24 15.86
CA THR A 11 11.18 14.93 15.85
C THR A 11 11.56 14.51 14.44
N PHE A 12 10.73 14.79 13.43
CA PHE A 12 11.11 14.55 12.04
C PHE A 12 12.32 15.39 11.61
N ASN A 13 12.40 16.67 11.99
CA ASN A 13 13.54 17.52 11.68
C ASN A 13 14.86 17.00 12.29
N SER A 14 14.78 16.27 13.41
CA SER A 14 15.97 15.66 14.04
C SER A 14 16.52 14.48 13.23
N ILE A 15 15.69 13.88 12.37
CA ILE A 15 16.06 12.76 11.49
C ILE A 15 16.57 13.26 10.12
N GLU A 16 16.18 14.47 9.69
CA GLU A 16 16.50 15.04 8.37
C GLU A 16 17.98 14.90 7.95
N PRO A 17 18.99 15.17 8.81
CA PRO A 17 20.40 15.02 8.43
C PRO A 17 20.81 13.59 8.02
N ASN A 18 20.03 12.59 8.45
CA ASN A 18 20.26 11.17 8.19
C ASN A 18 19.10 10.53 7.41
N ALA A 19 18.30 11.33 6.67
CA ALA A 19 17.08 10.85 6.01
C ALA A 19 17.30 9.64 5.08
N TYR A 20 18.44 9.60 4.40
CA TYR A 20 18.79 8.48 3.52
C TYR A 20 19.11 7.18 4.30
N GLN A 21 19.86 7.28 5.40
CA GLN A 21 20.10 6.16 6.30
C GLN A 21 18.80 5.70 6.96
N PHE A 22 17.92 6.64 7.34
CA PHE A 22 16.59 6.34 7.86
C PHE A 22 15.77 5.50 6.87
N ALA A 23 15.69 5.93 5.61
CA ALA A 23 14.96 5.18 4.59
C ALA A 23 15.56 3.79 4.34
N SER A 24 16.89 3.66 4.39
CA SER A 24 17.57 2.37 4.28
C SER A 24 17.20 1.44 5.44
N SER A 25 17.28 1.95 6.68
CA SER A 25 16.92 1.21 7.90
C SER A 25 15.44 0.83 7.92
N PHE A 26 14.55 1.67 7.39
CA PHE A 26 13.14 1.34 7.22
C PHE A 26 12.94 0.10 6.35
N TYR A 27 13.55 0.03 5.16
CA TYR A 27 13.41 -1.14 4.29
C TYR A 27 14.07 -2.39 4.87
N GLU A 28 15.21 -2.24 5.55
CA GLU A 28 15.84 -3.34 6.27
C GLU A 28 14.92 -3.89 7.38
N THR A 29 14.30 -3.00 8.15
CA THR A 29 13.34 -3.35 9.20
C THR A 29 12.11 -4.02 8.61
N LEU A 30 11.51 -3.44 7.56
CA LEU A 30 10.35 -3.99 6.86
C LEU A 30 10.61 -5.39 6.34
N PHE A 31 11.76 -5.62 5.70
CA PHE A 31 12.09 -6.92 5.14
C PHE A 31 12.60 -7.94 6.17
N THR A 32 12.87 -7.49 7.39
CA THR A 32 13.14 -8.37 8.53
C THR A 32 11.82 -8.79 9.18
N ASP A 33 10.89 -7.85 9.36
CA ASP A 33 9.56 -8.09 9.93
C ASP A 33 8.63 -8.86 8.98
N CYS A 34 8.78 -8.66 7.67
CA CYS A 34 8.02 -9.34 6.62
C CYS A 34 8.95 -9.68 5.43
N PRO A 35 9.65 -10.82 5.48
CA PRO A 35 10.54 -11.25 4.41
C PRO A 35 9.85 -11.41 3.05
N GLU A 36 8.57 -11.78 3.05
CA GLU A 36 7.74 -11.94 1.85
C GLU A 36 7.60 -10.63 1.07
N ALA A 37 7.63 -9.49 1.77
CA ALA A 37 7.57 -8.18 1.14
C ALA A 37 8.75 -7.94 0.18
N ARG A 38 9.91 -8.61 0.34
CA ARG A 38 11.04 -8.48 -0.59
C ARG A 38 10.65 -8.81 -2.03
N SER A 39 9.78 -9.79 -2.23
CA SER A 39 9.31 -10.21 -3.56
C SER A 39 8.63 -9.07 -4.33
N LEU A 40 8.04 -8.14 -3.60
CA LEU A 40 7.36 -6.96 -4.13
C LEU A 40 8.32 -5.93 -4.74
N PHE A 41 9.58 -5.93 -4.30
CA PHE A 41 10.60 -4.95 -4.68
C PHE A 41 11.68 -5.51 -5.62
N VAL A 42 11.57 -6.75 -6.09
CA VAL A 42 12.61 -7.42 -6.92
C VAL A 42 12.98 -6.62 -8.18
N ASN A 43 12.01 -5.97 -8.81
CA ASN A 43 12.21 -5.16 -10.01
C ASN A 43 12.22 -3.64 -9.72
N THR A 44 12.43 -3.27 -8.46
CA THR A 44 12.43 -1.88 -8.01
C THR A 44 13.85 -1.36 -7.85
N ASP A 45 14.11 -0.18 -8.41
CA ASP A 45 15.30 0.59 -8.08
C ASP A 45 15.18 1.10 -6.63
N MET A 46 15.87 0.41 -5.72
CA MET A 46 15.76 0.67 -4.29
C MET A 46 16.30 2.04 -3.87
N GLU A 47 17.23 2.61 -4.63
CA GLU A 47 17.75 3.94 -4.37
C GLU A 47 16.67 5.00 -4.63
N LYS A 48 16.05 4.94 -5.81
CA LYS A 48 14.90 5.79 -6.11
C LYS A 48 13.75 5.56 -5.14
N GLN A 49 13.54 4.30 -4.71
CA GLN A 49 12.46 3.95 -3.78
C GLN A 49 12.66 4.53 -2.38
N LYS A 50 13.90 4.63 -1.91
CA LYS A 50 14.23 5.36 -0.67
C LYS A 50 13.96 6.86 -0.83
N ASP A 51 14.37 7.46 -1.94
CA ASP A 51 14.09 8.89 -2.21
C ASP A 51 12.59 9.18 -2.16
N LYS A 52 11.79 8.33 -2.79
CA LYS A 52 10.32 8.44 -2.81
C LYS A 52 9.70 8.37 -1.41
N LEU A 53 10.21 7.47 -0.56
CA LEU A 53 9.78 7.37 0.83
C LEU A 53 10.08 8.68 1.58
N ILE A 54 11.32 9.18 1.46
CA ILE A 54 11.75 10.42 2.12
C ILE A 54 10.87 11.59 1.66
N MET A 55 10.70 11.76 0.34
CA MET A 55 9.86 12.83 -0.21
C MET A 55 8.41 12.73 0.27
N SER A 56 7.87 11.53 0.41
CA SER A 56 6.50 11.31 0.91
C SER A 56 6.39 11.71 2.39
N LEU A 57 7.36 11.32 3.22
CA LEU A 57 7.39 11.71 4.64
C LEU A 57 7.53 13.22 4.81
N VAL A 58 8.45 13.85 4.06
CA VAL A 58 8.62 15.31 4.03
C VAL A 58 7.31 15.98 3.63
N TYR A 59 6.66 15.51 2.56
CA TYR A 59 5.40 16.08 2.09
C TYR A 59 4.32 15.99 3.17
N VAL A 60 4.15 14.83 3.81
CA VAL A 60 3.15 14.65 4.87
C VAL A 60 3.44 15.59 6.03
N VAL A 61 4.65 15.55 6.59
CA VAL A 61 5.01 16.33 7.79
C VAL A 61 4.86 17.83 7.54
N THR A 62 5.34 18.32 6.39
CA THR A 62 5.25 19.75 6.02
C THR A 62 3.82 20.23 5.74
N ASN A 63 2.87 19.32 5.52
CA ASN A 63 1.47 19.67 5.25
C ASN A 63 0.51 19.26 6.38
N LEU A 64 0.99 18.79 7.54
CA LEU A 64 0.13 18.38 8.68
C LEU A 64 -0.79 19.50 9.19
N ARG A 65 -0.44 20.76 8.94
CA ARG A 65 -1.23 21.95 9.29
C ARG A 65 -2.32 22.30 8.26
N TYR A 66 -2.38 21.57 7.14
CA TYR A 66 -3.33 21.77 6.04
C TYR A 66 -4.13 20.48 5.77
N PRO A 67 -4.97 20.04 6.73
CA PRO A 67 -5.61 18.73 6.70
C PRO A 67 -6.49 18.50 5.46
N ASP A 68 -7.17 19.53 4.96
CA ASP A 68 -8.02 19.41 3.76
C ASP A 68 -7.21 19.02 2.52
N LYS A 69 -6.02 19.62 2.36
CA LYS A 69 -5.10 19.33 1.24
C LYS A 69 -4.48 17.95 1.36
N LEU A 70 -4.10 17.55 2.57
CA LEU A 70 -3.57 16.21 2.84
C LEU A 70 -4.60 15.12 2.59
N THR A 71 -5.86 15.35 2.99
CA THR A 71 -6.94 14.37 2.86
C THR A 71 -7.09 13.89 1.41
N GLY A 72 -7.26 14.82 0.46
CA GLY A 72 -7.39 14.46 -0.95
C GLY A 72 -6.15 13.73 -1.49
N THR A 73 -4.96 14.23 -1.16
CA THR A 73 -3.69 13.63 -1.61
C THR A 73 -3.51 12.20 -1.08
N LEU A 74 -3.83 11.96 0.19
CA LEU A 74 -3.71 10.65 0.82
C LEU A 74 -4.74 9.66 0.29
N LYS A 75 -5.97 10.11 -0.01
CA LYS A 75 -6.98 9.27 -0.67
C LYS A 75 -6.55 8.86 -2.07
N GLU A 76 -6.06 9.80 -2.88
CA GLU A 76 -5.50 9.49 -4.21
C GLU A 76 -4.31 8.53 -4.13
N LEU A 77 -3.44 8.71 -3.14
CA LEU A 77 -2.32 7.80 -2.90
C LEU A 77 -2.81 6.40 -2.51
N GLY A 78 -3.85 6.30 -1.68
CA GLY A 78 -4.51 5.06 -1.32
C GLY A 78 -5.11 4.31 -2.51
N ALA A 79 -5.83 5.02 -3.39
CA ALA A 79 -6.34 4.47 -4.64
C ALA A 79 -5.22 3.89 -5.51
N LYS A 80 -4.09 4.60 -5.66
CA LYS A 80 -2.90 4.10 -6.36
C LYS A 80 -2.35 2.83 -5.70
N HIS A 81 -2.22 2.81 -4.37
CA HIS A 81 -1.73 1.63 -3.64
C HIS A 81 -2.61 0.39 -3.82
N PHE A 82 -3.92 0.58 -3.89
CA PHE A 82 -4.84 -0.49 -4.23
C PHE A 82 -4.54 -1.07 -5.62
N THR A 83 -4.29 -0.24 -6.63
CA THR A 83 -3.89 -0.72 -7.97
C THR A 83 -2.55 -1.46 -7.97
N TYR A 84 -1.71 -1.25 -6.96
CA TYR A 84 -0.46 -1.97 -6.73
C TYR A 84 -0.66 -3.24 -5.89
N GLY A 85 -1.90 -3.66 -5.61
CA GLY A 85 -2.17 -4.86 -4.82
C GLY A 85 -1.94 -4.70 -3.31
N THR A 86 -1.87 -3.46 -2.81
CA THR A 86 -1.82 -3.23 -1.35
C THR A 86 -3.16 -3.57 -0.72
N ILE A 87 -3.15 -4.39 0.32
CA ILE A 87 -4.35 -4.76 1.10
C ILE A 87 -4.26 -4.16 2.51
N ARG A 88 -5.38 -4.18 3.25
CA ARG A 88 -5.49 -3.61 4.60
C ARG A 88 -4.45 -4.21 5.56
N GLU A 89 -4.18 -5.50 5.42
CA GLU A 89 -3.28 -6.27 6.26
C GLU A 89 -1.82 -5.84 6.12
N HIS A 90 -1.45 -5.14 5.05
CA HIS A 90 -0.09 -4.61 4.87
C HIS A 90 0.19 -3.38 5.73
N TYR A 91 -0.82 -2.56 6.05
CA TYR A 91 -0.61 -1.29 6.76
C TYR A 91 -0.04 -1.50 8.17
N PRO A 92 -0.56 -2.41 9.03
CA PRO A 92 0.02 -2.62 10.36
C PRO A 92 1.51 -3.01 10.34
N ILE A 93 1.94 -3.78 9.34
CA ILE A 93 3.35 -4.19 9.18
C ILE A 93 4.20 -2.96 8.85
N VAL A 94 3.79 -2.17 7.86
CA VAL A 94 4.49 -0.93 7.47
C VAL A 94 4.56 0.06 8.63
N GLY A 95 3.47 0.24 9.36
CA GLY A 95 3.40 1.11 10.54
C GLY A 95 4.35 0.66 11.64
N SER A 96 4.34 -0.63 11.98
CA SER A 96 5.27 -1.21 12.96
C SER A 96 6.72 -1.00 12.55
N SER A 97 7.09 -1.28 11.29
CA SER A 97 8.46 -1.09 10.82
C SER A 97 8.87 0.38 10.83
N LEU A 98 7.98 1.30 10.44
CA LEU A 98 8.24 2.74 10.51
C LEU A 98 8.49 3.21 11.96
N LEU A 99 7.64 2.79 12.90
CA LEU A 99 7.79 3.15 14.32
C LEU A 99 9.08 2.61 14.93
N LYS A 100 9.48 1.36 14.59
CA LYS A 100 10.78 0.79 15.01
C LYS A 100 11.97 1.59 14.45
N THR A 101 11.88 2.02 13.18
CA THR A 101 12.94 2.84 12.58
C THR A 101 13.01 4.22 13.23
N LEU A 102 11.86 4.86 13.51
CA LEU A 102 11.80 6.12 14.24
C LEU A 102 12.42 5.99 15.64
N GLU A 103 12.07 4.94 16.38
CA GLU A 103 12.64 4.63 17.70
C GLU A 103 14.18 4.55 17.64
N SER A 104 14.71 3.80 16.68
CA SER A 104 16.17 3.65 16.53
C SER A 104 16.88 4.96 16.19
N PHE A 105 16.25 5.87 15.44
CA PHE A 105 16.88 7.11 15.00
C PHE A 105 16.71 8.26 16.00
N LEU A 106 15.61 8.25 16.76
CA LEU A 106 15.34 9.28 17.77
C LEU A 106 16.01 8.97 19.11
N GLY A 107 16.30 7.70 19.41
CA GLY A 107 17.03 7.29 20.61
C GLY A 107 16.37 7.84 21.88
N GLU A 108 17.09 8.63 22.66
CA GLU A 108 16.55 9.26 23.89
C GLU A 108 15.36 10.19 23.64
N GLN A 109 15.18 10.71 22.42
CA GLN A 109 14.02 11.52 22.06
C GLN A 109 12.75 10.67 21.82
N TRP A 110 12.85 9.34 21.74
CA TRP A 110 11.71 8.44 21.57
C TRP A 110 10.94 8.23 22.89
N THR A 111 10.30 9.29 23.37
CA THR A 111 9.46 9.23 24.58
C THR A 111 8.11 8.57 24.28
N SER A 112 7.34 8.26 25.34
CA SER A 112 5.99 7.71 25.18
C SER A 112 5.06 8.65 24.40
N GLU A 113 5.22 9.96 24.60
CA GLU A 113 4.48 11.00 23.90
C GLU A 113 4.84 11.06 22.41
N VAL A 114 6.14 10.92 22.07
CA VAL A 114 6.60 10.88 20.68
C VAL A 114 6.09 9.63 19.98
N ARG A 115 6.21 8.47 20.62
CA ARG A 115 5.66 7.20 20.11
C ARG A 115 4.17 7.32 19.84
N GLN A 116 3.40 7.88 20.78
CA GLN A 116 1.95 8.05 20.60
C GLN A 116 1.64 9.01 19.46
N ALA A 117 2.33 10.15 19.36
CA ALA A 117 2.12 11.12 18.30
C ALA A 117 2.36 10.52 16.90
N TRP A 118 3.44 9.75 16.71
CA TRP A 118 3.73 9.07 15.46
C TRP A 118 2.76 7.93 15.15
N THR A 119 2.30 7.20 16.18
CA THR A 119 1.26 6.16 16.02
C THR A 119 -0.05 6.79 15.55
N ASP A 120 -0.52 7.85 16.21
CA ASP A 120 -1.74 8.57 15.84
C ASP A 120 -1.66 9.15 14.42
N ALA A 121 -0.49 9.68 14.05
CA ALA A 121 -0.26 10.19 12.70
C ALA A 121 -0.32 9.09 11.65
N TYR A 122 0.35 7.95 11.91
CA TYR A 122 0.32 6.80 11.01
C TYR A 122 -1.09 6.24 10.83
N ASP A 123 -1.85 6.11 11.93
CA ASP A 123 -3.23 5.62 11.90
C ASP A 123 -4.13 6.58 11.10
N ALA A 124 -4.00 7.90 11.30
CA ALA A 124 -4.74 8.88 10.52
C ALA A 124 -4.43 8.77 9.01
N ILE A 125 -3.16 8.65 8.65
CA ILE A 125 -2.72 8.53 7.25
C ILE A 125 -3.23 7.23 6.61
N SER A 126 -3.03 6.10 7.30
CA SER A 126 -3.43 4.78 6.79
C SER A 126 -4.95 4.68 6.61
N ASN A 127 -5.74 5.25 7.53
CA ASN A 127 -7.19 5.31 7.39
C ASN A 127 -7.61 6.10 6.15
N LEU A 128 -7.02 7.28 5.91
CA LEU A 128 -7.31 8.07 4.71
C LEU A 128 -6.92 7.35 3.41
N MET A 129 -5.81 6.63 3.40
CA MET A 129 -5.41 5.81 2.26
C MET A 129 -6.38 4.64 2.03
N LEU A 130 -6.83 3.97 3.10
CA LEU A 130 -7.82 2.90 3.01
C LEU A 130 -9.17 3.40 2.51
N GLU A 131 -9.61 4.59 2.94
CA GLU A 131 -10.80 5.24 2.42
C GLU A 131 -10.69 5.49 0.91
N GLY A 132 -9.57 6.09 0.45
CA GLY A 132 -9.34 6.33 -0.97
C GLY A 132 -9.28 5.05 -1.81
N ALA A 133 -8.70 3.98 -1.27
CA ALA A 133 -8.72 2.66 -1.90
C ALA A 133 -10.15 2.12 -2.05
N GLN A 134 -10.97 2.24 -1.00
CA GLN A 134 -12.37 1.79 -1.00
C GLN A 134 -13.25 2.60 -1.96
N GLU A 135 -13.09 3.92 -1.98
CA GLU A 135 -13.79 4.82 -2.92
C GLU A 135 -13.45 4.43 -4.37
N TYR A 136 -12.17 4.19 -4.66
CA TYR A 136 -11.74 3.74 -5.97
C TYR A 136 -12.33 2.37 -6.35
N GLN A 137 -12.29 1.39 -5.45
CA GLN A 137 -12.90 0.08 -5.69
C GLN A 137 -14.41 0.20 -5.98
N SER A 138 -15.14 0.98 -5.17
CA SER A 138 -16.58 1.21 -5.35
C SER A 138 -16.88 1.87 -6.69
N SER A 139 -16.01 2.79 -7.14
CA SER A 139 -16.14 3.42 -8.45
C SER A 139 -15.95 2.44 -9.61
N LEU A 140 -15.04 1.46 -9.48
CA LEU A 140 -14.87 0.39 -10.46
C LEU A 140 -16.11 -0.50 -10.54
N GLU A 141 -16.66 -0.90 -9.39
CA GLU A 141 -17.88 -1.72 -9.32
C GLU A 141 -19.10 -1.01 -9.92
N SER A 142 -19.26 0.29 -9.66
CA SER A 142 -20.32 1.11 -10.25
C SER A 142 -20.16 1.35 -11.76
N SER A 143 -18.95 1.20 -12.29
CA SER A 143 -18.66 1.40 -13.72
C SER A 143 -18.91 0.15 -14.58
N LEU A 144 -19.14 -1.01 -13.94
CA LEU A 144 -19.53 -2.23 -14.64
C LEU A 144 -21.01 -2.12 -15.04
N PRO A 145 -21.37 -2.31 -16.33
CA PRO A 145 -22.77 -2.31 -16.73
C PRO A 145 -23.49 -3.44 -16.01
N SER A 146 -24.65 -3.14 -15.42
CA SER A 146 -25.58 -4.17 -14.92
C SER A 146 -26.07 -4.99 -16.11
N GLN A 147 -25.38 -6.08 -16.46
CA GLN A 147 -25.91 -7.01 -17.43
C GLN A 147 -27.10 -7.75 -16.78
N PRO A 148 -28.29 -7.76 -17.40
CA PRO A 148 -29.28 -8.77 -17.05
C PRO A 148 -28.66 -10.13 -17.39
N ILE A 149 -28.80 -11.11 -16.49
CA ILE A 149 -28.42 -12.51 -16.75
C ILE A 149 -29.29 -13.00 -17.91
N ILE A 150 -28.81 -12.85 -19.15
CA ILE A 150 -29.36 -13.54 -20.31
C ILE A 150 -28.67 -14.90 -20.35
N GLN A 151 -29.44 -15.92 -19.96
CA GLN A 151 -29.13 -17.31 -20.16
C GLN A 151 -29.14 -17.61 -21.66
N ALA A 152 -28.00 -17.46 -22.35
CA ALA A 152 -27.88 -17.82 -23.76
C ALA A 152 -26.48 -18.37 -24.09
N SER A 153 -26.46 -19.70 -24.29
CA SER A 153 -25.62 -20.49 -25.19
C SER A 153 -24.20 -20.01 -25.52
N VAL A 154 -23.23 -20.79 -25.04
CA VAL A 154 -21.86 -20.90 -25.53
C VAL A 154 -21.82 -20.92 -27.06
N GLN A 155 -21.21 -19.89 -27.66
CA GLN A 155 -20.48 -20.00 -28.92
C GLN A 155 -19.16 -19.23 -28.81
N SER A 156 -18.10 -19.96 -29.10
CA SER A 156 -16.69 -19.58 -28.98
C SER A 156 -16.24 -18.70 -30.14
N GLU A 157 -15.83 -17.46 -29.86
CA GLU A 157 -14.95 -16.70 -30.75
C GLU A 157 -13.91 -15.93 -29.94
N THR A 158 -12.64 -16.07 -30.35
CA THR A 158 -11.47 -15.38 -29.77
C THR A 158 -11.27 -14.01 -30.45
N PRO A 159 -11.12 -12.89 -29.71
CA PRO A 159 -10.75 -11.62 -30.34
C PRO A 159 -9.24 -11.41 -30.35
N LYS A 160 -8.74 -10.93 -31.49
CA LYS A 160 -7.36 -10.57 -31.79
C LYS A 160 -6.94 -9.24 -31.15
N SER A 161 -5.65 -9.19 -30.84
CA SER A 161 -4.80 -8.05 -30.43
C SER A 161 -5.17 -6.67 -31.00
N GLY A 162 -5.24 -5.66 -30.13
CA GLY A 162 -5.43 -4.26 -30.48
C GLY A 162 -5.06 -3.27 -29.36
N SER A 163 -3.79 -2.88 -29.31
CA SER A 163 -3.19 -1.60 -28.87
C SER A 163 -3.73 -0.86 -27.61
N LEU A 164 -3.11 -1.15 -26.45
CA LEU A 164 -3.09 -0.25 -25.29
C LEU A 164 -1.92 0.75 -25.38
N LYS A 165 -2.17 1.91 -25.98
CA LYS A 165 -1.38 3.12 -25.69
C LYS A 165 -2.34 4.27 -25.46
N GLN A 166 -2.40 4.75 -24.21
CA GLN A 166 -2.44 6.17 -23.77
C GLN A 166 -3.12 6.30 -22.40
N ILE A 167 -2.33 6.45 -21.31
CA ILE A 167 -2.66 7.36 -20.20
C ILE A 167 -1.35 8.03 -19.73
N LEU A 168 -1.37 9.36 -19.75
CA LEU A 168 -0.35 10.36 -19.37
C LEU A 168 0.05 10.25 -17.88
N ALA A 169 1.32 10.28 -17.45
CA ALA A 169 2.32 11.36 -17.37
C ALA A 169 2.07 12.46 -16.29
N LEU A 170 2.90 12.36 -15.22
CA LEU A 170 3.44 13.38 -14.28
C LEU A 170 2.69 13.75 -12.97
N GLY A 171 3.37 13.51 -11.84
CA GLY A 171 3.14 14.14 -10.53
C GLY A 171 2.96 13.14 -9.39
N LEU A 172 3.98 13.00 -8.52
CA LEU A 172 4.15 11.98 -7.45
C LEU A 172 4.59 10.61 -7.97
N GLY A 173 5.74 10.62 -8.64
CA GLY A 173 6.43 9.44 -9.09
C GLY A 173 7.03 8.67 -7.94
N GLY A 174 6.27 7.71 -7.40
CA GLY A 174 6.80 6.37 -7.33
C GLY A 174 6.35 5.51 -6.17
N ILE A 175 5.40 4.65 -6.47
CA ILE A 175 5.38 3.27 -6.01
C ILE A 175 4.99 2.50 -7.26
N LEU A 176 5.98 1.89 -7.93
CA LEU A 176 5.75 1.08 -9.12
C LEU A 176 6.31 -0.30 -8.82
N ALA A 177 5.42 -1.22 -8.47
CA ALA A 177 5.42 -2.63 -8.84
C ALA A 177 4.23 -3.29 -8.12
N ILE A 178 3.87 -4.50 -8.54
CA ILE A 178 2.88 -5.41 -7.93
C ILE A 178 1.40 -5.22 -8.33
N GLY A 179 1.16 -4.77 -9.56
CA GLY A 179 -0.11 -5.09 -10.23
C GLY A 179 -0.25 -6.56 -10.68
N LEU A 180 0.74 -7.44 -10.47
CA LEU A 180 0.78 -8.78 -11.12
C LEU A 180 1.03 -10.00 -10.22
N LEU A 181 1.23 -9.85 -8.91
CA LEU A 181 1.42 -11.01 -8.01
C LEU A 181 0.22 -11.35 -7.11
N VAL A 182 -0.70 -10.41 -6.88
CA VAL A 182 -1.94 -10.71 -6.14
C VAL A 182 -2.91 -11.55 -6.99
N TYR A 183 -2.93 -11.35 -8.31
CA TYR A 183 -3.71 -12.22 -9.21
C TYR A 183 -3.21 -13.67 -9.23
N ALA A 184 -1.89 -13.89 -9.03
CA ALA A 184 -1.29 -15.23 -8.98
C ALA A 184 -1.44 -15.92 -7.60
N TYR A 185 -1.52 -15.14 -6.51
CA TYR A 185 -1.72 -15.71 -5.17
C TYR A 185 -3.16 -16.17 -4.93
N GLN A 186 -4.17 -15.45 -5.46
CA GLN A 186 -5.58 -15.82 -5.29
C GLN A 186 -6.02 -17.06 -6.08
N ILE A 187 -5.41 -17.35 -7.25
CA ILE A 187 -5.69 -18.59 -7.99
C ILE A 187 -5.09 -19.85 -7.32
N ASN A 188 -4.04 -19.71 -6.51
CA ASN A 188 -3.43 -20.83 -5.78
C ASN A 188 -4.06 -21.12 -4.41
N GLN A 189 -5.03 -20.29 -3.97
CA GLN A 189 -5.82 -20.54 -2.75
C GLN A 189 -7.16 -21.25 -3.01
N LYS A 190 -7.49 -21.62 -4.26
CA LYS A 190 -8.62 -22.54 -4.49
C LYS A 190 -8.20 -23.94 -4.01
N PRO A 191 -8.82 -24.51 -2.95
CA PRO A 191 -8.62 -25.91 -2.66
C PRO A 191 -9.10 -26.72 -3.87
N ASN A 192 -8.28 -27.66 -4.29
CA ASN A 192 -8.58 -28.61 -5.34
C ASN A 192 -9.67 -29.57 -4.83
N SER A 193 -10.93 -29.13 -4.84
CA SER A 193 -12.09 -29.99 -4.61
C SER A 193 -12.22 -30.92 -5.82
N SER A 194 -11.41 -31.97 -5.87
CA SER A 194 -11.75 -33.12 -6.71
C SER A 194 -13.07 -33.71 -6.20
N PRO A 195 -14.03 -34.01 -7.09
CA PRO A 195 -15.24 -34.71 -6.70
C PRO A 195 -14.83 -36.11 -6.23
N GLY A 196 -15.11 -36.41 -4.96
CA GLY A 196 -14.96 -37.76 -4.41
C GLY A 196 -15.73 -38.76 -5.26
N ASN A 197 -15.02 -39.76 -5.76
CA ASN A 197 -15.58 -40.89 -6.50
C ASN A 197 -16.46 -41.74 -5.56
N PRO A 198 -17.78 -41.87 -5.80
CA PRO A 198 -18.63 -42.71 -4.99
C PRO A 198 -18.64 -44.12 -5.58
N ASN A 199 -17.57 -44.90 -5.37
CA ASN A 199 -17.59 -46.34 -5.61
C ASN A 199 -16.49 -47.05 -4.82
N SER A 200 -16.78 -47.31 -3.55
CA SER A 200 -16.17 -48.41 -2.80
C SER A 200 -17.29 -49.25 -2.19
N SER A 201 -17.84 -50.14 -3.01
CA SER A 201 -18.65 -51.26 -2.56
C SER A 201 -17.78 -52.51 -2.51
N SER A 202 -17.81 -53.19 -1.36
CA SER A 202 -17.76 -54.65 -1.17
C SER A 202 -16.61 -55.44 -1.81
N PHE A 203 -15.73 -56.01 -0.98
CA PHE A 203 -15.67 -57.44 -0.60
C PHE A 203 -14.54 -57.68 0.41
#